data_AF-A0A4Q7T9D8-F1
#
_entry.id   AF-A0A4Q7T9D8-F1
#
_cell.length_a   1.000
_cell.length_b   1.000
_cell.length_c   1.000
_cell.angle_alpha   90.00
_cell.angle_beta   90.00
_cell.angle_gamma   90.00
#
_symmetry.space_group_name_H-M   'P 1'
#
loop_
_entity.id
_entity.type
_entity.pdbx_description
1 polymer ?
#
loop_
_entity_poly.entity_id
_entity_poly.type
_entity_poly.pdbx_seq_one_letter_code
_entity_poly.pdbx_strand_id
1 'polypeptide(L)'
;MALFDSIATKTIDALPRARANAETARQRLQAHDASKPSGEDAEVSYLWGRDRTEMILKIEAADEAVKFHERKAAAAEKEIAERAAAAEVRSIEKAAISDEKLIREADALSIKLAAKLAEIEASRQRTSEYNARRGDRPHVLDAEERLRQVPGELYPGQFSDDTVWVDKGGNVVKQHVYDTAYGKWINNPAAVKQTVVRNQLVGEVQLPPTMPTRLADAIKLVDLQGKTLWPTP
;
A
#
# COMPACT_ATOMS: atom_id res chain seq x y z
N MET A 1 8.50 10.61 -20.68
CA MET A 1 7.09 10.26 -20.97
C MET A 1 6.23 11.51 -21.14
N ALA A 2 6.17 12.44 -20.18
CA ALA A 2 5.28 13.61 -20.22
C ALA A 2 5.31 14.50 -21.50
N LEU A 3 6.48 14.68 -22.13
CA LEU A 3 6.60 15.53 -23.33
C LEU A 3 5.95 14.91 -24.58
N PHE A 4 6.03 13.58 -24.75
CA PHE A 4 5.45 12.92 -25.91
C PHE A 4 3.95 12.71 -25.77
N ASP A 5 3.49 12.42 -24.55
CA ASP A 5 2.06 12.34 -24.28
C ASP A 5 1.42 13.72 -24.50
N SER A 6 2.07 14.80 -24.07
CA SER A 6 1.63 16.17 -24.34
C SER A 6 1.48 16.50 -25.83
N ILE A 7 2.35 15.98 -26.69
CA ILE A 7 2.27 16.22 -28.15
C ILE A 7 1.11 15.42 -28.76
N ALA A 8 0.99 14.13 -28.40
CA ALA A 8 -0.06 13.26 -28.90
C ALA A 8 -1.47 13.76 -28.49
N THR A 9 -1.65 14.18 -27.23
CA THR A 9 -2.91 14.76 -26.75
C THR A 9 -3.23 16.08 -27.46
N LYS A 10 -2.24 16.97 -27.65
CA LYS A 10 -2.43 18.23 -28.40
C LYS A 10 -2.88 17.99 -29.85
N THR A 11 -2.38 16.93 -30.50
CA THR A 11 -2.82 16.58 -31.85
C THR A 11 -4.25 16.04 -31.90
N ILE A 12 -4.68 15.29 -30.88
CA ILE A 12 -6.05 14.80 -30.74
C ILE A 12 -7.01 15.97 -30.45
N ASP A 13 -6.63 16.87 -29.55
CA ASP A 13 -7.41 18.06 -29.16
C ASP A 13 -7.54 19.10 -30.27
N ALA A 14 -6.69 19.05 -31.30
CA ALA A 14 -6.75 19.93 -32.45
C ALA A 14 -7.87 19.56 -33.44
N LEU A 15 -8.31 18.30 -33.47
CA LEU A 15 -9.32 17.82 -34.41
C LEU A 15 -10.71 18.48 -34.21
N PRO A 16 -11.25 18.61 -32.99
CA PRO A 16 -12.49 19.35 -32.74
C PRO A 16 -12.44 20.80 -33.23
N ARG A 17 -11.28 21.47 -33.09
CA ARG A 17 -11.09 22.85 -33.55
C ARG A 17 -11.12 22.94 -35.07
N ALA A 18 -10.47 22.00 -35.76
CA ALA A 18 -10.51 21.94 -37.23
C ALA A 18 -11.93 21.70 -37.74
N ARG A 19 -12.70 20.80 -37.11
CA ARG A 19 -14.10 20.52 -37.46
C ARG A 19 -15.00 21.74 -37.24
N ALA A 20 -14.86 22.41 -36.10
CA ALA A 20 -15.62 23.63 -35.80
C ALA A 20 -15.31 24.75 -36.82
N ASN A 21 -14.06 24.89 -37.24
CA ASN A 21 -13.66 25.86 -38.27
C ASN A 21 -14.30 25.56 -39.64
N ALA A 22 -14.30 24.30 -40.06
CA ALA A 22 -14.94 23.87 -41.32
C ALA A 22 -16.46 24.10 -41.27
N GLU A 23 -17.11 23.78 -40.14
CA GLU A 23 -18.54 24.03 -39.95
C GLU A 23 -18.88 25.52 -39.96
N THR A 24 -18.08 26.35 -39.28
CA THR A 24 -18.24 27.80 -39.29
C THR A 24 -18.08 28.37 -40.70
N ALA A 25 -17.14 27.85 -41.49
CA ALA A 25 -16.96 28.27 -42.89
C ALA A 25 -18.18 27.93 -43.76
N ARG A 26 -18.79 26.76 -43.57
CA ARG A 26 -20.03 26.35 -44.26
C ARG A 26 -21.22 27.22 -43.87
N GLN A 27 -21.38 27.55 -42.59
CA GLN A 27 -22.43 28.46 -42.12
C GLN A 27 -22.30 29.86 -42.75
N ARG A 28 -21.06 30.37 -42.89
CA ARG A 28 -20.79 31.64 -43.57
C ARG A 28 -21.15 31.61 -45.04
N LEU A 29 -20.81 30.53 -45.76
CA LEU A 29 -21.22 30.35 -47.15
C LEU A 29 -22.76 30.30 -47.28
N GLN A 30 -23.44 29.58 -46.38
CA GLN A 30 -24.90 29.51 -46.38
C GLN A 30 -25.55 30.89 -46.17
N ALA A 31 -25.02 31.69 -45.24
CA ALA A 31 -25.47 33.06 -45.02
C ALA A 31 -25.21 33.97 -46.24
N HIS A 32 -24.05 33.81 -46.89
CA HIS A 32 -23.69 34.54 -48.12
C HIS A 32 -24.57 34.14 -49.32
N ASP A 33 -24.93 32.86 -49.43
CA ASP A 33 -25.83 32.36 -50.47
C ASP A 33 -27.27 32.89 -50.27
N ALA A 34 -27.68 33.10 -49.01
CA ALA A 34 -28.98 33.72 -48.70
C ALA A 34 -29.05 35.22 -49.05
N SER A 35 -27.91 35.92 -49.10
CA SER A 35 -27.83 37.34 -49.48
C SER A 35 -27.60 37.55 -50.98
N LYS A 36 -27.97 36.58 -51.82
CA LYS A 36 -27.79 36.66 -53.27
C LYS A 36 -28.53 37.89 -53.86
N PRO A 37 -27.86 38.74 -54.65
CA PRO A 37 -28.51 39.86 -55.32
C PRO A 37 -29.63 39.39 -56.27
N SER A 38 -30.77 40.09 -56.27
CA SER A 38 -31.94 39.78 -57.12
C SER A 38 -32.10 40.72 -58.32
N GLY A 39 -31.27 41.76 -58.46
CA GLY A 39 -31.35 42.79 -59.49
C GLY A 39 -30.46 42.56 -60.71
N GLU A 40 -30.62 43.41 -61.74
CA GLU A 40 -29.88 43.37 -63.02
C GLU A 40 -28.47 43.99 -62.96
N ASP A 41 -28.01 44.40 -61.77
CA ASP A 41 -26.66 44.96 -61.60
C ASP A 41 -25.60 43.86 -61.77
N ALA A 42 -24.96 43.90 -62.94
CA ALA A 42 -23.95 42.94 -63.34
C ALA A 42 -22.68 43.03 -62.47
N GLU A 43 -22.32 44.21 -61.98
CA GLU A 43 -21.12 44.41 -61.17
C GLU A 43 -21.30 43.82 -59.77
N VAL A 44 -22.46 44.07 -59.15
CA VAL A 44 -22.82 43.50 -57.84
C VAL A 44 -22.93 41.97 -57.91
N SER A 45 -23.51 41.43 -58.99
CA SER A 45 -23.61 39.99 -59.20
C SER A 45 -22.24 39.32 -59.41
N TYR A 46 -21.33 40.00 -60.12
CA TYR A 46 -19.97 39.53 -60.33
C TYR A 46 -19.17 39.47 -59.02
N LEU A 47 -19.20 40.55 -58.22
CA LEU A 47 -18.51 40.61 -56.92
C LEU A 47 -19.02 39.53 -55.97
N TRP A 48 -20.34 39.33 -55.87
CA TRP A 48 -20.92 38.24 -55.09
C TRP A 48 -20.45 36.85 -55.57
N GLY A 49 -20.40 36.62 -56.89
CA GLY A 49 -19.91 35.35 -57.45
C GLY A 49 -18.44 35.07 -57.15
N ARG A 50 -17.59 36.11 -57.17
CA ARG A 50 -16.18 36.02 -56.79
C ARG A 50 -16.03 35.66 -55.31
N ASP A 51 -16.71 36.38 -54.43
CA ASP A 51 -16.63 36.18 -52.98
C ASP A 51 -17.15 34.79 -52.57
N ARG A 52 -18.22 34.31 -53.24
CA ARG A 52 -18.71 32.93 -53.10
C ARG A 52 -17.64 31.90 -53.46
N THR A 53 -16.93 32.11 -54.56
CA THR A 53 -15.85 31.21 -55.02
C THR A 53 -14.71 31.17 -54.00
N GLU A 54 -14.30 32.31 -53.45
CA GLU A 54 -13.31 32.36 -52.37
C GLU A 54 -13.76 31.62 -51.10
N MET A 55 -15.05 31.71 -50.74
CA MET A 55 -15.59 30.98 -49.59
C MET A 55 -15.57 29.46 -49.82
N ILE A 56 -15.86 29.00 -51.04
CA ILE A 56 -15.77 27.58 -51.40
C ILE A 56 -14.33 27.08 -51.25
N LEU A 57 -13.35 27.80 -51.78
CA LEU A 57 -11.93 27.45 -51.63
C LEU A 57 -11.49 27.38 -50.16
N LYS A 58 -12.01 28.29 -49.31
CA LYS A 58 -11.75 28.26 -47.86
C LYS A 58 -12.37 27.04 -47.17
N ILE A 59 -13.54 26.58 -47.62
CA ILE A 59 -14.16 25.34 -47.11
C ILE A 59 -13.35 24.12 -47.54
N GLU A 60 -12.92 24.07 -48.80
CA GLU A 60 -12.07 22.97 -49.29
C GLU A 60 -10.77 22.88 -48.49
N ALA A 61 -10.09 24.00 -48.25
CA ALA A 61 -8.89 24.05 -47.42
C ALA A 61 -9.16 23.63 -45.96
N ALA A 62 -10.32 24.01 -45.40
CA ALA A 62 -10.72 23.59 -44.05
C ALA A 62 -11.01 22.08 -43.98
N ASP A 63 -11.65 21.51 -45.00
CA ASP A 63 -11.94 20.07 -45.09
C ASP A 63 -10.66 19.24 -45.27
N GLU A 64 -9.69 19.73 -46.04
CA GLU A 64 -8.35 19.13 -46.12
C GLU A 64 -7.62 19.18 -44.77
N ALA A 65 -7.72 20.30 -44.04
CA ALA A 65 -7.16 20.41 -42.71
C ALA A 65 -7.80 19.41 -41.73
N VAL A 66 -9.12 19.21 -41.80
CA VAL A 66 -9.83 18.18 -41.01
C VAL A 66 -9.27 16.79 -41.34
N LYS A 67 -9.18 16.40 -42.61
CA LYS A 67 -8.62 15.10 -43.02
C LYS A 67 -7.19 14.90 -42.53
N PHE A 68 -6.37 15.96 -42.57
CA PHE A 68 -5.01 15.92 -42.04
C PHE A 68 -4.98 15.67 -40.54
N HIS A 69 -5.82 16.40 -39.79
CA HIS A 69 -5.93 16.23 -38.34
C HIS A 69 -6.50 14.87 -37.95
N GLU A 70 -7.44 14.30 -38.71
CA GLU A 70 -7.96 12.94 -38.48
C GLU A 70 -6.87 11.88 -38.63
N ARG A 71 -6.07 11.95 -39.70
CA ARG A 71 -4.93 11.03 -39.89
C ARG A 71 -3.92 11.13 -38.76
N LYS A 72 -3.62 12.36 -38.31
CA LYS A 72 -2.69 12.58 -37.20
C LYS A 72 -3.25 12.12 -35.86
N ALA A 73 -4.52 12.37 -35.59
CA ALA A 73 -5.18 11.90 -34.37
C ALA A 73 -5.18 10.36 -34.30
N ALA A 74 -5.55 9.68 -35.39
CA ALA A 74 -5.54 8.22 -35.45
C ALA A 74 -4.13 7.64 -35.25
N ALA A 75 -3.09 8.26 -35.84
CA ALA A 75 -1.71 7.85 -35.62
C ALA A 75 -1.27 8.05 -34.16
N ALA A 76 -1.64 9.17 -33.55
CA ALA A 76 -1.33 9.48 -32.16
C ALA A 76 -2.03 8.53 -31.18
N GLU A 77 -3.31 8.20 -31.42
CA GLU A 77 -4.07 7.22 -30.62
C GLU A 77 -3.43 5.84 -30.68
N LYS A 78 -3.02 5.40 -31.88
CA LYS A 78 -2.31 4.13 -32.06
C LYS A 78 -0.99 4.11 -31.29
N GLU A 79 -0.20 5.18 -31.37
CA GLU A 79 1.07 5.28 -30.65
C GLU A 79 0.88 5.26 -29.11
N ILE A 80 -0.15 5.94 -28.61
CA ILE A 80 -0.51 5.90 -27.18
C ILE A 80 -0.87 4.46 -26.77
N ALA A 81 -1.68 3.77 -27.56
CA ALA A 81 -2.09 2.39 -27.27
C ALA A 81 -0.90 1.42 -27.27
N GLU A 82 0.00 1.52 -28.26
CA GLU A 82 1.21 0.68 -28.33
C GLU A 82 2.14 0.92 -27.14
N ARG A 83 2.29 2.18 -26.71
CA ARG A 83 3.09 2.51 -25.52
C ARG A 83 2.46 2.01 -24.22
N ALA A 84 1.14 2.11 -24.09
CA ALA A 84 0.42 1.59 -22.94
C ALA A 84 0.61 0.07 -22.83
N ALA A 85 0.43 -0.65 -23.94
CA ALA A 85 0.66 -2.09 -24.01
C ALA A 85 2.13 -2.44 -23.68
N ALA A 86 3.10 -1.71 -24.23
CA ALA A 86 4.52 -1.94 -23.92
C ALA A 86 4.86 -1.65 -22.45
N ALA A 87 4.22 -0.65 -21.83
CA ALA A 87 4.41 -0.34 -20.42
C ALA A 87 3.83 -1.44 -19.51
N GLU A 88 2.69 -2.01 -19.89
CA GLU A 88 2.07 -3.15 -19.20
C GLU A 88 2.94 -4.42 -19.30
N VAL A 89 3.44 -4.75 -20.49
CA VAL A 89 4.37 -5.88 -20.64
C VAL A 89 5.61 -5.70 -19.77
N ARG A 90 6.21 -4.49 -19.76
CA ARG A 90 7.38 -4.19 -18.91
C ARG A 90 7.07 -4.28 -17.42
N SER A 91 5.87 -3.92 -16.97
CA SER A 91 5.50 -4.02 -15.56
C SER A 91 5.34 -5.48 -15.14
N ILE A 92 4.73 -6.30 -16.00
CA ILE A 92 4.59 -7.75 -15.80
C ILE A 92 5.97 -8.43 -15.80
N GLU A 93 6.86 -8.11 -16.75
CA GLU A 93 8.23 -8.65 -16.78
C GLU A 93 9.01 -8.31 -15.50
N LYS A 94 8.90 -7.08 -15.01
CA LYS A 94 9.53 -6.67 -13.75
C LYS A 94 8.97 -7.45 -12.55
N ALA A 95 7.66 -7.65 -12.50
CA ALA A 95 7.03 -8.45 -11.45
C ALA A 95 7.54 -9.91 -11.51
N ALA A 96 7.58 -10.51 -12.70
CA ALA A 96 8.06 -11.88 -12.90
C ALA A 96 9.53 -12.05 -12.45
N ILE A 97 10.42 -11.09 -12.75
CA ILE A 97 11.82 -11.11 -12.28
C ILE A 97 11.89 -11.02 -10.75
N SER A 98 11.05 -10.18 -10.14
CA SER A 98 10.96 -10.07 -8.68
C SER A 98 10.48 -11.37 -8.04
N ASP A 99 9.46 -12.00 -8.62
CA ASP A 99 8.92 -13.27 -8.14
C ASP A 99 9.95 -14.40 -8.27
N GLU A 100 10.68 -14.47 -9.38
CA GLU A 100 11.76 -15.44 -9.56
C GLU A 100 12.85 -15.28 -8.50
N LYS A 101 13.19 -14.03 -8.14
CA LYS A 101 14.14 -13.76 -7.06
C LYS A 101 13.62 -14.25 -5.71
N LEU A 102 12.35 -13.98 -5.39
CA LEU A 102 11.73 -14.45 -4.15
C LEU A 102 11.68 -15.98 -4.08
N ILE A 103 11.39 -16.66 -5.19
CA ILE A 103 11.43 -18.13 -5.28
C ILE A 103 12.84 -18.65 -4.97
N ARG A 104 13.88 -18.08 -5.60
CA ARG A 104 15.27 -18.49 -5.33
C ARG A 104 15.69 -18.24 -3.88
N GLU A 105 15.24 -17.14 -3.28
CA GLU A 105 15.49 -16.85 -1.86
C GLU A 105 14.78 -17.86 -0.94
N ALA A 106 13.53 -18.19 -1.24
CA ALA A 106 12.77 -19.21 -0.52
C ALA A 106 13.43 -20.60 -0.63
N ASP A 107 13.91 -20.98 -1.81
CA ASP A 107 14.65 -22.23 -2.02
C ASP A 107 15.97 -22.26 -1.24
N ALA A 108 16.71 -21.16 -1.23
CA ALA A 108 17.94 -21.08 -0.43
C ALA A 108 17.66 -21.19 1.08
N LEU A 109 16.56 -20.63 1.56
CA LEU A 109 16.13 -20.76 2.95
C LEU A 109 15.64 -22.17 3.28
N SER A 110 14.93 -22.84 2.36
CA SER A 110 14.46 -24.21 2.57
C SER A 110 15.63 -25.19 2.67
N ILE A 111 16.67 -25.03 1.84
CA ILE A 111 17.91 -25.82 1.93
C ILE A 111 18.61 -25.60 3.27
N LYS A 112 18.74 -24.34 3.72
CA LYS A 112 19.33 -24.02 5.03
C LYS A 112 18.53 -24.63 6.18
N LEU A 113 17.20 -24.55 6.11
CA LEU A 113 16.32 -25.10 7.13
C LEU A 113 16.43 -26.64 7.19
N ALA A 114 16.46 -27.31 6.03
CA ALA A 114 16.70 -28.75 5.96
C ALA A 114 18.06 -29.14 6.57
N ALA A 115 19.13 -28.39 6.28
CA ALA A 115 20.44 -28.62 6.89
C ALA A 115 20.40 -28.45 8.42
N LYS A 116 19.69 -27.44 8.94
CA LYS A 116 19.53 -27.24 10.39
C LYS A 116 18.70 -28.33 11.05
N LEU A 117 17.66 -28.83 10.40
CA LEU A 117 16.89 -29.97 10.89
C LEU A 117 17.78 -31.23 11.00
N ALA A 118 18.60 -31.50 9.99
CA ALA A 118 19.55 -32.62 10.03
C ALA A 118 20.60 -32.47 11.15
N GLU A 119 21.11 -31.25 11.40
CA GLU A 119 22.01 -30.98 12.54
C GLU A 119 21.33 -31.29 13.90
N ILE A 120 20.05 -30.93 14.04
CA ILE A 120 19.26 -31.18 15.27
C ILE A 120 19.05 -32.70 15.44
N GLU A 121 18.65 -33.42 14.40
CA GLU A 121 18.47 -34.88 14.45
C GLU A 121 19.77 -35.60 14.82
N ALA A 122 20.89 -35.24 14.19
CA ALA A 122 22.19 -35.78 14.53
C ALA A 122 22.58 -35.48 16.00
N SER A 123 22.22 -34.30 16.52
CA SER A 123 22.43 -33.96 17.93
C SER A 123 21.62 -34.86 18.86
N ARG A 124 20.34 -35.09 18.56
CA ARG A 124 19.48 -36.00 19.34
C ARG A 124 20.03 -37.42 19.35
N GLN A 125 20.48 -37.90 18.19
CA GLN A 125 21.05 -39.24 18.08
C GLN A 125 22.32 -39.37 18.94
N ARG A 126 23.25 -38.40 18.87
CA ARG A 126 24.45 -38.37 19.74
C ARG A 126 24.10 -38.38 21.22
N THR A 127 23.12 -37.58 21.64
CA THR A 127 22.65 -37.54 23.03
C THR A 127 22.03 -38.87 23.46
N SER A 128 21.23 -39.49 22.60
CA SER A 128 20.63 -40.81 22.84
C SER A 128 21.69 -41.90 22.99
N GLU A 129 22.65 -41.97 22.07
CA GLU A 129 23.77 -42.91 22.13
C GLU A 129 24.64 -42.71 23.37
N TYR A 130 24.90 -41.46 23.75
CA TYR A 130 25.63 -41.14 24.98
C TYR A 130 24.89 -41.65 26.21
N ASN A 131 23.59 -41.35 26.32
CA ASN A 131 22.76 -41.79 27.44
C ASN A 131 22.67 -43.31 27.53
N ALA A 132 22.61 -44.01 26.39
CA ALA A 132 22.61 -45.48 26.35
C ALA A 132 23.90 -46.10 26.92
N ARG A 133 25.05 -45.44 26.78
CA ARG A 133 26.36 -45.95 27.27
C ARG A 133 26.69 -45.53 28.71
N ARG A 134 25.85 -44.73 29.35
CA ARG A 134 26.25 -43.90 30.50
C ARG A 134 26.30 -44.64 31.85
N GLY A 135 25.47 -45.66 32.05
CA GLY A 135 25.26 -46.24 33.39
C GLY A 135 24.70 -45.22 34.38
N ASP A 136 25.16 -45.26 35.63
CA ASP A 136 24.58 -44.48 36.76
C ASP A 136 24.90 -42.97 36.79
N ARG A 137 25.59 -42.43 35.77
CA ARG A 137 25.90 -40.97 35.75
C ARG A 137 24.61 -40.16 35.47
N PRO A 138 24.62 -38.83 35.27
CA PRO A 138 23.42 -38.02 34.94
C PRO A 138 23.05 -37.93 33.43
N HIS A 139 21.75 -37.95 33.09
CA HIS A 139 21.17 -37.76 31.75
C HIS A 139 21.48 -36.40 31.16
N VAL A 140 21.87 -36.45 29.89
CA VAL A 140 21.91 -35.27 29.04
C VAL A 140 20.55 -35.22 28.34
N LEU A 141 19.73 -34.21 28.65
CA LEU A 141 18.53 -33.91 27.87
C LEU A 141 18.93 -33.38 26.48
N ASP A 142 18.05 -33.58 25.50
CA ASP A 142 18.24 -32.94 24.21
C ASP A 142 17.87 -31.45 24.25
N ALA A 143 18.15 -30.73 23.16
CA ALA A 143 17.92 -29.29 23.09
C ALA A 143 16.42 -28.92 23.00
N GLU A 144 15.57 -29.78 22.43
CA GLU A 144 14.14 -29.49 22.24
C GLU A 144 13.36 -29.66 23.56
N GLU A 145 13.65 -30.74 24.28
CA GLU A 145 13.03 -31.03 25.56
C GLU A 145 13.34 -29.95 26.60
N ARG A 146 14.57 -29.38 26.55
CA ARG A 146 14.95 -28.26 27.42
C ARG A 146 14.22 -26.96 27.08
N LEU A 147 13.99 -26.64 25.80
CA LEU A 147 13.22 -25.45 25.40
C LEU A 147 11.81 -25.46 25.98
N ARG A 148 11.16 -26.63 26.01
CA ARG A 148 9.82 -26.80 26.60
C ARG A 148 9.82 -26.62 28.13
N GLN A 149 10.98 -26.79 28.78
CA GLN A 149 11.12 -26.63 30.23
C GLN A 149 11.47 -25.20 30.65
N VAL A 150 11.90 -24.32 29.74
CA VAL A 150 12.13 -22.90 30.04
C VAL A 150 10.77 -22.20 30.11
N PRO A 151 10.35 -21.64 31.26
CA PRO A 151 9.16 -20.82 31.31
C PRO A 151 9.34 -19.64 30.36
N GLY A 152 8.39 -19.47 29.43
CA GLY A 152 8.41 -18.36 28.47
C GLY A 152 8.51 -17.02 29.19
N GLU A 153 9.30 -16.09 28.65
CA GLU A 153 9.38 -14.73 29.18
C GLU A 153 8.00 -14.07 29.16
N LEU A 154 7.67 -13.35 30.23
CA LEU A 154 6.43 -12.59 30.31
C LEU A 154 6.68 -11.21 29.71
N TYR A 155 5.90 -10.84 28.70
CA TYR A 155 5.84 -9.46 28.26
C TYR A 155 5.11 -8.65 29.34
N PRO A 156 5.73 -7.59 29.89
CA PRO A 156 5.13 -6.83 30.98
C PRO A 156 3.82 -6.18 30.54
N GLY A 157 2.79 -6.29 31.38
CA GLY A 157 1.50 -5.65 31.12
C GLY A 157 1.65 -4.14 31.01
N GLN A 158 0.87 -3.53 30.12
CA GLN A 158 0.81 -2.07 30.02
C GLN A 158 -0.28 -1.55 30.94
N PHE A 159 0.05 -0.54 31.73
CA PHE A 159 -0.88 0.10 32.64
C PHE A 159 -0.99 1.59 32.32
N SER A 160 -2.19 2.12 32.46
CA SER A 160 -2.46 3.55 32.42
C SER A 160 -2.95 4.01 33.79
N ASP A 161 -2.39 5.11 34.25
CA ASP A 161 -2.79 5.75 35.50
C ASP A 161 -3.83 6.82 35.17
N ASP A 162 -5.11 6.46 35.31
CA ASP A 162 -6.21 7.39 35.07
C ASP A 162 -6.57 8.09 36.37
N THR A 163 -6.64 9.42 36.29
CA THR A 163 -7.04 10.20 37.46
C THR A 163 -8.55 10.38 37.47
N VAL A 164 -9.22 9.69 38.39
CA VAL A 164 -10.69 9.69 38.51
C VAL A 164 -11.13 10.35 39.81
N TRP A 165 -12.35 10.89 39.78
CA TRP A 165 -13.00 11.45 40.95
C TRP A 165 -13.86 10.37 41.61
N VAL A 166 -13.58 10.07 42.88
CA VAL A 166 -14.28 9.04 43.64
C VAL A 166 -15.06 9.63 44.81
N ASP A 167 -16.24 9.09 45.10
CA ASP A 167 -17.02 9.47 46.28
C ASP A 167 -16.37 8.94 47.58
N LYS A 168 -16.99 9.24 48.73
CA LYS A 168 -16.58 8.70 50.04
C LYS A 168 -16.63 7.16 50.11
N GLY A 169 -17.36 6.50 49.23
CA GLY A 169 -17.44 5.04 49.12
C GLY A 169 -16.42 4.42 48.16
N GLY A 170 -15.60 5.23 47.48
CA GLY A 170 -14.60 4.77 46.51
C GLY A 170 -15.16 4.50 45.10
N ASN A 171 -16.42 4.84 44.83
CA ASN A 171 -17.03 4.66 43.52
C ASN A 171 -16.72 5.86 42.61
N VAL A 172 -16.52 5.59 41.31
CA VAL A 172 -16.26 6.65 40.32
C VAL A 172 -17.53 7.46 40.09
N VAL A 173 -17.45 8.77 40.31
CA VAL A 173 -18.59 9.69 40.22
C VAL A 173 -18.52 10.52 38.95
N LYS A 174 -19.62 10.55 38.19
CA LYS A 174 -19.81 11.41 36.99
C LYS A 174 -20.83 12.53 37.25
N GLN A 175 -20.90 13.04 38.48
CA GLN A 175 -21.83 14.11 38.83
C GLN A 175 -21.14 15.47 38.66
N HIS A 176 -21.67 16.26 37.72
CA HIS A 176 -21.25 17.62 37.48
C HIS A 176 -22.24 18.61 38.12
N VAL A 177 -21.71 19.66 38.73
CA VAL A 177 -22.45 20.83 39.21
C VAL A 177 -22.10 22.00 38.31
N TYR A 178 -23.11 22.77 37.90
CA TYR A 178 -22.87 23.96 37.09
C TYR A 178 -22.32 25.08 37.97
N ASP A 179 -21.09 25.51 37.72
CA ASP A 179 -20.50 26.64 38.41
C ASP A 179 -20.90 27.93 37.71
N THR A 180 -21.78 28.69 38.36
CA THR A 180 -22.29 29.97 37.85
C THR A 180 -21.22 31.06 37.79
N ALA A 181 -20.11 30.94 38.51
CA ALA A 181 -19.03 31.93 38.48
C ALA A 181 -18.12 31.76 37.25
N TYR A 182 -17.92 30.52 36.78
CA TYR A 182 -17.05 30.22 35.63
C TYR A 182 -17.82 29.75 34.38
N GLY A 183 -19.15 29.65 34.45
CA GLY A 183 -20.01 29.29 33.32
C GLY A 183 -19.78 27.89 32.78
N LYS A 184 -19.28 26.97 33.60
CA LYS A 184 -18.92 25.61 33.19
C LYS A 184 -19.38 24.57 34.21
N TRP A 185 -19.66 23.38 33.71
CA TRP A 185 -19.92 22.20 34.54
C TRP A 185 -18.60 21.72 35.17
N ILE A 186 -18.53 21.70 36.50
CA ILE A 186 -17.38 21.20 37.27
C ILE A 186 -17.82 20.06 38.19
N ASN A 187 -16.92 19.15 38.56
CA ASN A 187 -17.24 18.14 39.58
C ASN A 187 -17.34 18.82 40.96
N ASN A 188 -18.31 18.39 41.78
CA ASN A 188 -18.56 19.00 43.10
C ASN A 188 -17.38 18.77 44.07
N PRO A 189 -16.54 19.78 44.38
CA PRO A 189 -15.33 19.57 45.17
C PRO A 189 -15.60 19.22 46.64
N ALA A 190 -16.83 19.42 47.15
CA ALA A 190 -17.17 19.12 48.55
C ALA A 190 -17.46 17.63 48.82
N ALA A 191 -17.66 16.80 47.78
CA ALA A 191 -18.16 15.43 47.91
C ALA A 191 -17.27 14.35 47.27
N VAL A 192 -16.25 14.73 46.51
CA VAL A 192 -15.37 13.80 45.77
C VAL A 192 -13.89 14.08 46.05
N LYS A 193 -13.10 13.00 46.12
CA LYS A 193 -11.64 13.05 46.20
C LYS A 193 -11.06 12.57 44.87
N GLN A 194 -9.98 13.22 44.42
CA GLN A 194 -9.22 12.77 43.26
C GLN A 194 -8.32 11.59 43.67
N THR A 195 -8.43 10.46 42.98
CA THR A 195 -7.59 9.28 43.19
C THR A 195 -7.08 8.78 41.84
N VAL A 196 -5.81 8.37 41.82
CA VAL A 196 -5.22 7.72 40.64
C VAL A 196 -5.60 6.25 40.68
N VAL A 197 -6.30 5.79 39.66
CA VAL A 197 -6.64 4.38 39.48
C VAL A 197 -5.78 3.83 38.35
N ARG A 198 -5.01 2.79 38.65
CA ARG A 198 -4.16 2.10 37.68
C ARG A 198 -5.00 1.08 36.92
N ASN A 199 -5.33 1.41 35.68
CA ASN A 199 -6.05 0.54 34.76
C ASN A 199 -5.07 -0.31 33.96
N GLN A 200 -5.33 -1.62 33.88
CA GLN A 200 -4.58 -2.51 33.01
C GLN A 200 -5.09 -2.36 31.57
N LEU A 201 -4.25 -1.88 30.67
CA LEU A 201 -4.58 -1.71 29.25
C LEU A 201 -4.36 -3.01 28.48
N VAL A 202 -3.26 -3.71 28.77
CA VAL A 202 -2.87 -4.96 28.13
C VAL A 202 -2.42 -5.93 29.21
N GLY A 203 -2.99 -7.14 29.19
CA GLY A 203 -2.59 -8.24 30.07
C GLY A 203 -1.13 -8.63 29.90
N GLU A 204 -0.53 -9.25 30.92
CA GLU A 204 0.75 -9.92 30.73
C GLU A 204 0.57 -11.07 29.73
N VAL A 205 1.45 -11.14 28.74
CA VAL A 205 1.41 -12.19 27.70
C VAL A 205 2.62 -13.08 27.86
N GLN A 206 2.40 -14.38 27.96
CA GLN A 206 3.48 -15.36 27.96
C GLN A 206 3.99 -15.55 26.53
N LEU A 207 5.24 -15.18 26.27
CA LEU A 207 5.89 -15.43 24.99
C LEU A 207 6.30 -16.90 24.89
N PRO A 208 6.31 -17.49 23.68
CA PRO A 208 6.86 -18.83 23.50
C PRO A 208 8.36 -18.84 23.85
N PRO A 209 8.89 -19.94 24.43
CA PRO A 209 10.30 -20.03 24.79
C PRO A 209 11.22 -19.90 23.57
N THR A 210 12.32 -19.16 23.71
CA THR A 210 13.29 -18.88 22.65
C THR A 210 14.59 -19.69 22.83
N MET A 211 15.27 -20.01 21.72
CA MET A 211 16.57 -20.68 21.76
C MET A 211 17.67 -19.76 22.32
N PRO A 212 18.53 -20.25 23.23
CA PRO A 212 19.66 -19.46 23.72
C PRO A 212 20.66 -19.18 22.58
N THR A 213 21.32 -18.02 22.66
CA THR A 213 22.24 -17.51 21.63
C THR A 213 23.52 -18.33 21.47
N ARG A 214 23.86 -19.17 22.45
CA ARG A 214 25.02 -20.08 22.41
C ARG A 214 24.58 -21.51 22.72
N LEU A 215 25.07 -22.45 21.91
CA LEU A 215 24.77 -23.88 22.06
C LEU A 215 25.28 -24.45 23.39
N ALA A 216 26.39 -23.91 23.93
CA ALA A 216 26.98 -24.35 25.19
C ALA A 216 26.05 -24.09 26.39
N ASP A 217 25.30 -22.98 26.35
CA ASP A 217 24.37 -22.59 27.40
C ASP A 217 23.08 -23.44 27.36
N ALA A 218 22.88 -24.21 26.27
CA ALA A 218 21.75 -25.11 26.09
C ALA A 218 21.94 -26.51 26.70
N ILE A 219 23.11 -26.83 27.29
CA ILE A 219 23.43 -28.19 27.77
C ILE A 219 23.44 -28.24 29.32
N LYS A 220 22.39 -28.83 29.93
CA LYS A 220 22.27 -29.08 31.39
C LYS A 220 22.30 -30.57 31.76
N LEU A 221 23.02 -30.94 32.81
CA LEU A 221 23.03 -32.31 33.35
C LEU A 221 21.81 -32.55 34.26
N VAL A 222 21.20 -33.73 34.15
CA VAL A 222 19.98 -34.12 34.89
C VAL A 222 20.19 -35.49 35.50
N ASP A 223 19.82 -35.75 36.75
CA ASP A 223 20.02 -37.07 37.36
C ASP A 223 19.06 -38.15 36.81
N LEU A 224 19.21 -39.38 37.33
CA LEU A 224 18.34 -40.53 37.00
C LEU A 224 16.88 -40.34 37.46
N GLN A 225 16.62 -39.40 38.36
CA GLN A 225 15.29 -39.07 38.89
C GLN A 225 14.65 -37.89 38.13
N GLY A 226 15.30 -37.38 37.08
CA GLY A 226 14.81 -36.24 36.30
C GLY A 226 15.06 -34.88 36.95
N LYS A 227 15.85 -34.79 38.03
CA LYS A 227 16.20 -33.52 38.66
C LYS A 227 17.42 -32.91 37.99
N THR A 228 17.32 -31.65 37.57
CA THR A 228 18.46 -30.88 37.08
C THR A 228 19.52 -30.78 38.17
N LEU A 229 20.72 -31.30 37.90
CA LEU A 229 21.84 -31.30 38.85
C LEU A 229 22.54 -29.94 38.96
N TRP A 230 22.02 -28.94 38.25
CA TRP A 230 22.46 -27.55 38.31
C TRP A 230 21.27 -26.60 38.22
N PRO A 231 21.04 -25.76 39.25
CA PRO A 231 20.41 -24.47 39.09
C PRO A 231 21.44 -23.32 39.14
N THR A 232 21.26 -22.42 38.18
CA THR A 232 21.77 -21.03 37.99
C THR A 232 21.99 -20.21 39.27
N PRO A 233 22.86 -19.17 39.30
CA PRO A 233 23.59 -18.50 38.21
C PRO A 233 25.05 -18.95 38.01
#